data_AF-A0AAV5KXL2-F1
#
_entry.id   AF-A0AAV5KXL2-F1
#
_cell.length_a   1.000
_cell.length_b   1.000
_cell.length_c   1.000
_cell.angle_alpha   90.00
_cell.angle_beta   90.00
_cell.angle_gamma   90.00
#
_symmetry.space_group_name_H-M   'P 1'
#
loop_
_entity.id
_entity.type
_entity.pdbx_description
1 polymer ?
#
loop_
_entity_poly.entity_id
_entity_poly.type
_entity_poly.pdbx_seq_one_letter_code
_entity_poly.pdbx_strand_id
1 'polypeptide(L)'
;MSSKKISCKALFLSIGHISHTKKNWEPGSLFSLQDQIDHKVHFIEQELQTTEIPLILVGHSTGSYIALQMLRRSPEKYAYCIGLYPFLALNPQSKEQTIFGTIARNEVLSSIISSSFASLGCLPRGILRFIAKCYLGRSSSNTAREAACSYLTQYHTMRNVLYMAMTIFREVAGPLDWEFMRANQNKIAFLFGIDDHWGPLELSTELNNV
;
A
#
# COMPACT_ATOMS: atom_id res chain seq x y z
N MET A 1 -25.39 14.52 25.15
CA MET A 1 -24.30 15.27 24.48
C MET A 1 -24.69 15.49 23.03
N SER A 2 -24.90 16.74 22.63
CA SER A 2 -25.25 17.10 21.25
C SER A 2 -24.05 16.90 20.33
N SER A 3 -24.13 15.93 19.43
CA SER A 3 -23.20 15.75 18.31
C SER A 3 -23.30 16.99 17.41
N LYS A 4 -22.36 17.93 17.56
CA LYS A 4 -22.15 19.00 16.58
C LYS A 4 -21.59 18.33 15.33
N LYS A 5 -22.42 18.26 14.27
CA LYS A 5 -21.94 17.96 12.91
C LYS A 5 -20.95 19.07 12.53
N ILE A 6 -19.66 18.77 12.63
CA ILE A 6 -18.62 19.60 12.03
C ILE A 6 -18.71 19.36 10.53
N SER A 7 -19.29 20.32 9.80
CA SER A 7 -19.30 20.31 8.34
C SER A 7 -17.92 20.77 7.82
N CYS A 8 -16.91 19.91 7.95
CA CYS A 8 -15.65 20.10 7.23
C CYS A 8 -15.79 19.51 5.83
N LYS A 9 -15.50 20.32 4.80
CA LYS A 9 -15.29 19.82 3.44
C LYS A 9 -13.85 19.30 3.37
N ALA A 10 -13.69 18.01 3.07
CA ALA A 10 -12.39 17.41 2.79
C ALA A 10 -12.33 17.01 1.31
N LEU A 11 -11.20 17.28 0.67
CA LEU A 11 -10.91 16.76 -0.66
C LEU A 11 -10.13 15.45 -0.51
N PHE A 12 -10.62 14.38 -1.14
CA PHE A 12 -9.94 13.10 -1.16
C PHE A 12 -9.24 12.91 -2.49
N LEU A 13 -7.93 12.69 -2.44
CA LEU A 13 -7.11 12.41 -3.61
C LEU A 13 -6.44 11.05 -3.45
N SER A 14 -6.68 10.16 -4.41
CA SER A 14 -6.07 8.83 -4.45
C SER A 14 -5.02 8.75 -5.56
N ILE A 15 -3.77 8.48 -5.19
CA ILE A 15 -2.68 8.30 -6.15
C ILE A 15 -2.46 6.79 -6.35
N GLY A 16 -2.68 6.32 -7.57
CA GLY A 16 -2.47 4.92 -7.93
C GLY A 16 -0.99 4.54 -7.98
N HIS A 17 -0.68 3.26 -7.82
CA HIS A 17 0.66 2.76 -8.11
C HIS A 17 0.92 2.69 -9.62
N ILE A 18 2.16 2.98 -10.04
CA ILE A 18 2.60 2.82 -11.43
C ILE A 18 2.41 1.35 -11.84
N SER A 19 1.86 1.11 -13.03
CA SER A 19 1.58 -0.21 -13.62
C SER A 19 0.66 -1.14 -12.82
N HIS A 20 -0.06 -0.64 -11.82
CA HIS A 20 -1.07 -1.41 -11.08
C HIS A 20 -2.50 -1.18 -11.57
N THR A 21 -2.71 -0.18 -12.43
CA THR A 21 -3.99 0.12 -13.07
C THR A 21 -3.76 0.61 -14.49
N LYS A 22 -4.81 0.60 -15.32
CA LYS A 22 -4.75 1.08 -16.71
C LYS A 22 -4.26 2.53 -16.86
N LYS A 23 -4.47 3.38 -15.84
CA LYS A 23 -4.12 4.81 -15.91
C LYS A 23 -2.61 5.05 -16.01
N ASN A 24 -1.82 4.16 -15.42
CA ASN A 24 -0.36 4.29 -15.32
C ASN A 24 0.33 3.06 -15.94
N TRP A 25 -0.24 2.50 -17.02
CA TRP A 25 0.26 1.27 -17.61
C TRP A 25 1.52 1.54 -18.45
N GLU A 26 2.66 1.08 -17.96
CA GLU A 26 3.93 1.10 -18.69
C GLU A 26 4.37 -0.35 -18.98
N PRO A 27 4.04 -0.89 -20.17
CA PRO A 27 4.34 -2.27 -20.49
C PRO A 27 5.86 -2.52 -20.59
N GLY A 28 6.32 -3.62 -20.00
CA GLY A 28 7.73 -4.04 -20.02
C GLY A 28 8.58 -3.52 -18.86
N SER A 29 8.09 -2.51 -18.12
CA SER A 29 8.79 -1.94 -16.96
C SER A 29 8.34 -2.58 -15.64
N LEU A 30 9.29 -2.71 -14.71
CA LEU A 30 9.05 -3.11 -13.33
C LEU A 30 9.41 -1.94 -12.40
N PHE A 31 8.46 -1.56 -11.53
CA PHE A 31 8.62 -0.42 -10.63
C PHE A 31 8.82 -0.89 -9.19
N SER A 32 9.95 -0.49 -8.62
CA SER A 32 10.32 -0.76 -7.23
C SER A 32 9.47 0.06 -6.27
N LEU A 33 9.57 -0.25 -4.98
CA LEU A 33 9.04 0.61 -3.91
C LEU A 33 9.54 2.05 -4.04
N GLN A 34 10.82 2.24 -4.38
CA GLN A 34 11.43 3.55 -4.50
C GLN A 34 10.80 4.35 -5.64
N ASP A 35 10.62 3.74 -6.81
CA ASP A 35 9.92 4.36 -7.94
C ASP A 35 8.49 4.78 -7.56
N GLN A 36 7.82 3.97 -6.73
CA GLN A 36 6.46 4.26 -6.26
C GLN A 36 6.40 5.40 -5.25
N ILE A 37 7.46 5.60 -4.45
CA ILE A 37 7.63 6.75 -3.56
C ILE A 37 7.88 7.99 -4.41
N ASP A 38 8.85 7.94 -5.32
CA ASP A 38 9.23 9.06 -6.18
C ASP A 38 8.06 9.55 -7.02
N HIS A 39 7.27 8.64 -7.58
CA HIS A 39 6.04 8.96 -8.31
C HIS A 39 5.06 9.80 -7.48
N LYS A 40 4.83 9.43 -6.21
CA LYS A 40 3.87 10.14 -5.35
C LYS A 40 4.42 11.45 -4.83
N VAL A 41 5.71 11.50 -4.51
CA VAL A 41 6.41 12.74 -4.13
C VAL A 41 6.34 13.73 -5.27
N HIS A 42 6.71 13.31 -6.48
CA HIS A 42 6.66 14.15 -7.67
C HIS A 42 5.25 14.64 -7.97
N PHE A 43 4.24 13.76 -7.87
CA PHE A 43 2.86 14.16 -8.05
C PHE A 43 2.43 15.28 -7.08
N ILE A 44 2.76 15.17 -5.79
CA ILE A 44 2.45 16.22 -4.80
C ILE A 44 3.24 17.50 -5.09
N GLU A 45 4.51 17.38 -5.49
CA GLU A 45 5.35 18.52 -5.83
C GLU A 45 4.88 19.28 -7.06
N GLN A 46 4.33 18.61 -8.07
CA GLN A 46 3.85 19.25 -9.30
C GLN A 46 2.41 19.76 -9.15
N GLU A 47 1.49 18.92 -8.66
CA GLU A 47 0.06 19.21 -8.69
C GLU A 47 -0.42 20.03 -7.49
N LEU A 48 0.29 19.95 -6.35
CA LEU A 48 -0.10 20.60 -5.09
C LEU A 48 0.96 21.57 -4.57
N GLN A 49 1.88 22.04 -5.42
CA GLN A 49 2.97 22.96 -5.01
C GLN A 49 2.46 24.23 -4.34
N THR A 50 1.38 24.79 -4.87
CA THR A 50 0.80 26.10 -4.48
C THR A 50 -0.34 25.96 -3.48
N THR A 51 -0.65 24.74 -3.05
CA THR A 51 -1.72 24.51 -2.09
C THR A 51 -1.27 24.95 -0.69
N GLU A 52 -1.95 25.96 -0.15
CA GLU A 52 -1.78 26.39 1.25
C GLU A 52 -2.57 25.50 2.23
N ILE A 53 -3.34 24.54 1.71
CA ILE A 53 -4.19 23.65 2.52
C ILE A 53 -3.31 22.55 3.14
N PRO A 54 -3.39 22.32 4.46
CA PRO A 54 -2.63 21.26 5.10
C PRO A 54 -3.02 19.88 4.55
N LEU A 55 -2.02 19.10 4.11
CA LEU A 55 -2.24 17.77 3.53
C LEU A 55 -2.20 16.70 4.63
N ILE A 56 -3.06 15.69 4.50
CA ILE A 56 -3.05 14.49 5.34
C ILE A 56 -2.73 13.29 4.46
N LEU A 57 -1.68 12.55 4.82
CA LEU A 57 -1.32 11.31 4.17
C LEU A 57 -2.06 10.15 4.83
N VAL A 58 -2.63 9.28 4.00
CA VAL A 58 -3.23 8.02 4.46
C VAL A 58 -2.67 6.90 3.61
N GLY A 59 -1.90 6.02 4.24
CA GLY A 59 -1.31 4.84 3.62
C GLY A 59 -1.94 3.57 4.16
N HIS A 60 -2.10 2.54 3.31
CA HIS A 60 -2.56 1.22 3.75
C HIS A 60 -1.49 0.17 3.44
N SER A 61 -1.18 -0.72 4.38
CA SER A 61 -0.16 -1.76 4.20
C SER A 61 1.19 -1.16 3.76
N THR A 62 1.76 -1.59 2.62
CA THR A 62 2.95 -0.96 2.02
C THR A 62 2.78 0.54 1.77
N GLY A 63 1.55 1.01 1.52
CA GLY A 63 1.23 2.43 1.41
C GLY A 63 1.56 3.22 2.67
N SER A 64 1.53 2.61 3.85
CA SER A 64 1.93 3.24 5.12
C SER A 64 3.43 3.57 5.12
N TYR A 65 4.27 2.66 4.63
CA TYR A 65 5.70 2.93 4.45
C TYR A 65 5.93 4.09 3.48
N ILE A 66 5.24 4.06 2.34
CA ILE A 66 5.33 5.12 1.33
C ILE A 66 4.89 6.47 1.90
N ALA A 67 3.81 6.52 2.67
CA ALA A 67 3.33 7.74 3.31
C ALA A 67 4.37 8.31 4.31
N LEU A 68 5.04 7.46 5.10
CA LEU A 68 6.12 7.90 5.98
C LEU A 68 7.31 8.47 5.18
N GLN A 69 7.67 7.86 4.06
CA GLN A 69 8.74 8.36 3.20
C GLN A 69 8.38 9.70 2.55
N MET A 70 7.11 9.89 2.16
CA MET A 70 6.62 11.18 1.69
C MET A 70 6.69 12.24 2.81
N LEU A 71 6.25 11.91 4.02
CA LEU A 71 6.36 12.79 5.20
C LEU A 71 7.82 13.18 5.46
N ARG A 72 8.75 12.23 5.36
CA ARG A 72 10.19 12.47 5.58
C ARG A 72 10.78 13.47 4.60
N ARG A 73 10.36 13.46 3.34
CA ARG A 73 10.92 14.34 2.29
C ARG A 73 10.40 15.78 2.35
N SER A 74 9.18 15.99 2.83
CA SER A 74 8.58 17.34 2.92
C SER A 74 7.68 17.46 4.16
N PRO A 75 8.25 17.38 5.38
CA PRO A 75 7.48 17.35 6.62
C PRO A 75 6.61 18.58 6.85
N GLU A 76 6.97 19.71 6.24
CA GLU A 76 6.23 20.97 6.26
C GLU A 76 4.93 20.94 5.44
N LYS A 77 4.85 20.10 4.40
CA LYS A 77 3.66 19.98 3.55
C LYS A 77 2.52 19.20 4.20
N TYR A 78 2.86 18.32 5.15
CA TYR A 78 1.91 17.38 5.73
C TYR A 78 1.61 17.74 7.19
N ALA A 79 0.32 17.91 7.47
CA ALA A 79 -0.16 18.06 8.84
C ALA A 79 -0.14 16.74 9.60
N TYR A 80 -0.47 15.64 8.91
CA TYR A 80 -0.61 14.33 9.55
C TYR A 80 -0.37 13.17 8.59
N CYS A 81 0.08 12.04 9.11
CA CYS A 81 0.31 10.79 8.38
C CYS A 81 -0.34 9.63 9.13
N ILE A 82 -1.27 8.94 8.48
CA ILE A 82 -2.02 7.82 9.05
C ILE A 82 -1.65 6.54 8.30
N GLY A 83 -1.03 5.59 9.00
CA GLY A 83 -0.76 4.25 8.48
C GLY A 83 -1.83 3.25 8.91
N LEU A 84 -2.57 2.70 7.96
CA LEU A 84 -3.60 1.69 8.18
C LEU A 84 -2.99 0.31 7.93
N TYR A 85 -3.09 -0.61 8.89
CA TYR A 85 -2.55 -1.97 8.83
C TYR A 85 -1.11 -1.97 8.31
N PRO A 86 -0.20 -1.24 9.00
CA PRO A 86 1.02 -0.75 8.38
C PRO A 86 2.08 -1.85 8.20
N PHE A 87 2.62 -1.99 6.98
CA PHE A 87 3.75 -2.90 6.73
C PHE A 87 5.08 -2.14 6.84
N LEU A 88 5.66 -2.12 8.05
CA LEU A 88 6.88 -1.35 8.38
C LEU A 88 8.02 -2.21 8.92
N ALA A 89 7.71 -3.42 9.37
CA ALA A 89 8.65 -4.39 9.87
C ALA A 89 8.17 -5.78 9.46
N LEU A 90 9.10 -6.73 9.31
CA LEU A 90 8.75 -8.13 9.09
C LEU A 90 8.08 -8.72 10.34
N ASN A 91 7.10 -9.59 10.12
CA ASN A 91 6.54 -10.45 11.16
C ASN A 91 7.08 -11.88 10.96
N PRO A 92 8.09 -12.33 11.74
CA PRO A 92 8.69 -13.66 11.59
C PRO A 92 7.71 -14.81 11.82
N GLN A 93 6.61 -14.57 12.54
CA GLN A 93 5.59 -15.58 12.83
C GLN A 93 4.55 -15.71 11.71
N SER A 94 4.53 -14.78 10.75
CA SER A 94 3.57 -14.77 9.65
C SER A 94 3.98 -15.73 8.53
N LYS A 95 3.21 -16.80 8.36
CA LYS A 95 3.37 -17.75 7.24
C LYS A 95 3.06 -17.07 5.91
N GLU A 96 2.10 -16.17 5.91
CA GLU A 96 1.64 -15.37 4.77
C GLU A 96 2.77 -14.48 4.26
N GLN A 97 3.43 -13.74 5.16
CA GLN A 97 4.62 -12.94 4.80
C GLN A 97 5.75 -13.81 4.26
N THR A 98 5.99 -14.98 4.89
CA THR A 98 7.05 -15.90 4.48
C THR A 98 6.82 -16.43 3.07
N ILE A 99 5.60 -16.92 2.78
CA ILE A 99 5.22 -17.45 1.47
C ILE A 99 5.29 -16.34 0.43
N PHE A 100 4.65 -15.20 0.71
CA PHE A 100 4.58 -14.10 -0.24
C PHE A 100 5.95 -13.50 -0.54
N GLY A 101 6.77 -13.30 0.49
CA GLY A 101 8.15 -12.83 0.35
C GLY A 101 9.03 -13.82 -0.43
N THR A 102 8.81 -15.13 -0.28
CA THR A 102 9.54 -16.16 -1.04
C THR A 102 9.16 -16.15 -2.52
N ILE A 103 7.87 -16.03 -2.83
CA ILE A 103 7.38 -15.91 -4.21
C ILE A 103 7.97 -14.64 -4.84
N ALA A 104 7.87 -13.50 -4.16
CA ALA A 104 8.33 -12.20 -4.66
C ALA A 104 9.85 -12.18 -4.92
N ARG A 105 10.65 -12.82 -4.06
CA ARG A 105 12.13 -12.89 -4.21
C ARG A 105 12.59 -13.81 -5.33
N ASN A 106 11.77 -14.78 -5.76
CA ASN A 106 12.14 -15.73 -6.80
C ASN A 106 11.49 -15.32 -8.13
N GLU A 107 12.31 -14.92 -9.11
CA GLU A 107 11.84 -14.42 -10.41
C GLU A 107 11.06 -15.46 -11.21
N VAL A 108 11.48 -16.72 -11.17
CA VAL A 108 10.80 -17.83 -11.86
C VAL A 108 9.42 -18.06 -11.24
N LEU A 109 9.35 -18.17 -9.91
CA LEU A 109 8.06 -18.33 -9.21
C LEU A 109 7.15 -17.12 -9.44
N SER A 110 7.69 -15.91 -9.35
CA SER A 110 6.92 -14.70 -9.61
C SER A 110 6.35 -14.66 -11.03
N SER A 111 7.10 -15.13 -12.02
CA SER A 111 6.65 -15.20 -13.41
C SER A 111 5.59 -16.28 -13.60
N ILE A 112 5.77 -17.46 -13.01
CA ILE A 112 4.77 -18.54 -13.02
C ILE A 112 3.46 -18.10 -12.39
N ILE A 113 3.51 -17.45 -11.22
CA ILE A 113 2.33 -16.93 -10.53
C ILE A 113 1.65 -15.85 -11.39
N SER A 114 2.42 -14.92 -11.95
CA SER A 114 1.87 -13.87 -12.82
C SER A 114 1.17 -14.45 -14.05
N SER A 115 1.73 -15.48 -14.68
CA SER A 115 1.09 -16.21 -15.79
C SER A 115 -0.18 -16.95 -15.37
N SER A 116 -0.19 -17.50 -14.16
CA SER A 116 -1.37 -18.16 -13.59
C SER A 116 -2.52 -17.17 -13.40
N PHE A 117 -2.24 -15.99 -12.83
CA PHE A 117 -3.21 -14.90 -12.70
C PHE A 117 -3.67 -14.37 -14.07
N ALA A 118 -2.77 -14.29 -15.05
CA ALA A 118 -3.11 -13.89 -16.41
C ALA A 118 -4.12 -14.86 -17.05
N SER A 119 -3.94 -16.16 -16.81
CA SER A 119 -4.83 -17.21 -17.31
C SER A 119 -6.24 -17.12 -16.71
N LEU A 120 -6.37 -16.62 -15.48
CA LEU A 120 -7.69 -16.34 -14.88
C LEU A 120 -8.45 -15.26 -15.67
N GLY A 121 -7.74 -14.33 -16.32
CA GLY A 121 -8.34 -13.30 -17.17
C GLY A 121 -9.15 -13.86 -18.35
N CYS A 122 -8.94 -15.12 -18.73
CA CYS A 122 -9.70 -15.81 -19.77
C CYS A 122 -11.04 -16.37 -19.27
N LEU A 123 -11.26 -16.41 -17.94
CA LEU A 123 -12.49 -16.94 -17.36
C LEU A 123 -13.68 -15.98 -17.55
N PRO A 124 -14.92 -16.51 -17.66
CA PRO A 124 -16.13 -15.70 -17.62
C PRO A 124 -16.16 -14.78 -16.40
N ARG A 125 -16.58 -13.52 -16.59
CA ARG A 125 -16.60 -12.50 -15.51
C ARG A 125 -17.39 -12.93 -14.27
N GLY A 126 -18.42 -13.75 -14.44
CA GLY A 126 -19.20 -14.30 -13.31
C GLY A 126 -18.33 -15.13 -12.35
N ILE A 127 -17.44 -15.96 -12.89
CA ILE A 127 -16.51 -16.80 -12.12
C ILE A 127 -15.47 -15.92 -11.43
N LEU A 128 -14.87 -14.97 -12.16
CA LEU A 128 -13.90 -14.03 -11.59
C LEU A 128 -14.48 -13.23 -10.44
N ARG A 129 -15.72 -12.73 -10.58
CA ARG A 129 -16.41 -12.00 -9.50
C ARG A 129 -16.69 -12.89 -8.29
N PHE A 130 -17.01 -14.16 -8.52
CA PHE A 130 -17.20 -15.13 -7.43
C PHE A 130 -15.88 -15.37 -6.68
N ILE A 131 -14.80 -15.61 -7.41
CA ILE A 131 -13.44 -15.74 -6.87
C ILE A 131 -13.08 -14.49 -6.05
N ALA A 132 -13.21 -13.30 -6.63
CA ALA A 132 -12.92 -12.05 -5.94
C ALA A 132 -13.78 -11.84 -4.69
N LYS A 133 -15.03 -12.33 -4.66
CA LYS A 133 -15.89 -12.31 -3.46
C LYS A 133 -15.29 -13.12 -2.31
N CYS A 134 -14.78 -14.29 -2.64
CA CYS A 134 -14.21 -15.22 -1.66
C CYS A 134 -12.92 -14.65 -1.09
N TYR A 135 -12.08 -14.02 -1.92
CA TYR A 135 -10.79 -13.46 -1.50
C TYR A 135 -10.87 -12.08 -0.83
N LEU A 136 -11.63 -11.12 -1.39
CA LEU A 136 -11.72 -9.75 -0.86
C LEU A 136 -12.75 -9.59 0.26
N GLY A 137 -13.43 -10.67 0.62
CA GLY A 137 -14.49 -10.67 1.62
C GLY A 137 -15.80 -10.02 1.13
N ARG A 138 -16.86 -10.25 1.92
CA ARG A 138 -18.23 -9.81 1.59
C ARG A 138 -18.44 -8.30 1.71
N SER A 139 -17.59 -7.60 2.45
CA SER A 139 -17.65 -6.15 2.68
C SER A 139 -17.05 -5.32 1.54
N SER A 140 -16.34 -5.95 0.59
CA SER A 140 -15.75 -5.24 -0.55
C SER A 140 -16.81 -4.69 -1.50
N SER A 141 -16.64 -3.44 -1.96
CA SER A 141 -17.55 -2.81 -2.90
C SER A 141 -17.52 -3.50 -4.26
N ASN A 142 -18.62 -3.41 -5.02
CA ASN A 142 -18.67 -3.96 -6.39
C ASN A 142 -17.56 -3.35 -7.28
N THR A 143 -17.24 -2.07 -7.09
CA THR A 143 -16.16 -1.38 -7.81
C THR A 143 -14.79 -1.96 -7.47
N ALA A 144 -14.50 -2.20 -6.19
CA ALA A 144 -13.22 -2.80 -5.77
C ALA A 144 -13.04 -4.21 -6.34
N ARG A 145 -14.13 -4.98 -6.39
CA ARG A 145 -14.14 -6.32 -6.97
C ARG A 145 -13.93 -6.30 -8.48
N GLU A 146 -14.61 -5.40 -9.19
CA GLU A 146 -14.42 -5.26 -10.64
C GLU A 146 -13.00 -4.80 -10.97
N ALA A 147 -12.43 -3.88 -10.18
CA ALA A 147 -11.05 -3.45 -10.31
C ALA A 147 -10.08 -4.63 -10.12
N ALA A 148 -10.26 -5.43 -9.07
CA ALA A 148 -9.44 -6.61 -8.81
C ALA A 148 -9.53 -7.62 -9.97
N CYS A 149 -10.74 -7.94 -10.44
CA CYS A 149 -10.94 -8.83 -11.59
C CYS A 149 -10.35 -8.29 -12.89
N SER A 150 -10.25 -6.97 -13.05
CA SER A 150 -9.77 -6.35 -14.30
C SER A 150 -8.24 -6.20 -14.32
N TYR A 151 -7.64 -5.88 -13.17
CA TYR A 151 -6.23 -5.50 -13.09
C TYR A 151 -5.34 -6.62 -12.54
N LEU A 152 -5.77 -7.36 -11.52
CA LEU A 152 -4.93 -8.43 -10.94
C LEU A 152 -4.81 -9.64 -11.85
N THR A 153 -5.71 -9.80 -12.83
CA THR A 153 -5.61 -10.82 -13.87
C THR A 153 -4.73 -10.40 -15.03
N GLN A 154 -4.01 -9.28 -14.93
CA GLN A 154 -3.06 -8.87 -15.96
C GLN A 154 -1.65 -9.31 -15.57
N TYR A 155 -0.96 -10.00 -16.48
CA TYR A 155 0.41 -10.47 -16.25
C TYR A 155 1.34 -9.34 -15.77
N HIS A 156 1.35 -8.23 -16.49
CA HIS A 156 2.23 -7.08 -16.21
C HIS A 156 1.93 -6.43 -14.86
N THR A 157 0.66 -6.36 -14.45
CA THR A 157 0.25 -5.82 -13.16
C THR A 157 0.72 -6.75 -12.04
N MET A 158 0.50 -8.06 -12.16
CA MET A 158 0.97 -9.00 -11.14
C MET A 158 2.49 -9.04 -11.03
N ARG A 159 3.21 -8.92 -12.15
CA ARG A 159 4.68 -8.78 -12.13
C ARG A 159 5.13 -7.54 -11.37
N ASN A 160 4.47 -6.39 -11.56
CA ASN A 160 4.77 -5.16 -10.82
C ASN A 160 4.42 -5.28 -9.33
N VAL A 161 3.27 -5.89 -8.99
CA VAL A 161 2.89 -6.15 -7.60
C VAL A 161 3.95 -6.99 -6.89
N LEU A 162 4.39 -8.09 -7.51
CA LEU A 162 5.40 -8.99 -6.93
C LEU A 162 6.79 -8.36 -6.89
N TYR A 163 7.16 -7.55 -7.90
CA TYR A 163 8.44 -6.83 -7.90
C TYR A 163 8.46 -5.75 -6.81
N MET A 164 7.41 -4.93 -6.70
CA MET A 164 7.26 -3.97 -5.61
C MET A 164 7.29 -4.68 -4.25
N ALA A 165 6.56 -5.80 -4.11
CA ALA A 165 6.59 -6.62 -2.90
C ALA A 165 8.03 -7.04 -2.54
N MET A 166 8.79 -7.58 -3.50
CA MET A 166 10.18 -7.97 -3.26
C MET A 166 11.02 -6.82 -2.70
N THR A 167 10.86 -5.61 -3.25
CA THR A 167 11.62 -4.44 -2.80
C THR A 167 11.18 -3.93 -1.42
N ILE A 168 9.89 -3.91 -1.08
CA ILE A 168 9.45 -3.55 0.28
C ILE A 168 9.90 -4.59 1.30
N PHE A 169 9.87 -5.88 0.99
CA PHE A 169 10.37 -6.94 1.89
C PHE A 169 11.86 -6.77 2.21
N ARG A 170 12.66 -6.27 1.26
CA ARG A 170 14.07 -5.94 1.50
C ARG A 170 14.23 -4.72 2.39
N GLU A 171 13.41 -3.71 2.16
CA GLU A 171 13.46 -2.45 2.89
C GLU A 171 13.06 -2.61 4.36
N VAL A 172 11.93 -3.26 4.64
CA VAL A 172 11.40 -3.47 6.01
C VAL A 172 12.11 -4.59 6.78
N ALA A 173 13.10 -5.24 6.16
CA ALA A 173 14.03 -6.12 6.87
C ALA A 173 15.07 -5.33 7.66
N GLY A 174 15.30 -4.06 7.30
CA GLY A 174 16.14 -3.15 8.07
C GLY A 174 15.45 -2.64 9.34
N PRO A 175 16.21 -2.03 10.27
CA PRO A 175 15.63 -1.43 11.47
C PRO A 175 14.76 -0.23 11.10
N LEU A 176 13.66 -0.04 11.84
CA LEU A 176 12.86 1.18 11.73
C LEU A 176 13.69 2.36 12.23
N ASP A 177 13.60 3.49 11.51
CA ASP A 177 14.24 4.74 11.89
C ASP A 177 13.49 5.38 13.07
N TRP A 178 13.82 4.90 14.26
CA TRP A 178 13.16 5.33 15.49
C TRP A 178 13.37 6.80 15.81
N GLU A 179 14.49 7.41 15.38
CA GLU A 179 14.74 8.84 15.58
C GLU A 179 13.70 9.66 14.82
N PHE A 180 13.49 9.36 13.54
CA PHE A 180 12.44 9.99 12.74
C PHE A 180 11.05 9.78 13.36
N MET A 181 10.76 8.56 13.83
CA MET A 181 9.46 8.22 14.42
C MET A 181 9.15 9.09 15.65
N ARG A 182 10.06 9.21 16.63
CA ARG A 182 9.78 10.06 17.81
C ARG A 182 9.80 11.55 17.49
N ALA A 183 10.65 11.99 16.57
CA ALA A 183 10.69 13.39 16.15
C ALA A 183 9.36 13.85 15.51
N ASN A 184 8.58 12.91 14.96
CA ASN A 184 7.32 13.18 14.27
C ASN A 184 6.11 12.50 14.94
N GLN A 185 6.22 12.06 16.19
CA GLN A 185 5.16 11.31 16.89
C GLN A 185 3.83 12.08 16.97
N ASN A 186 3.89 13.41 17.03
CA ASN A 186 2.71 14.28 17.06
C ASN A 186 2.02 14.42 15.69
N LYS A 187 2.62 13.91 14.62
CA LYS A 187 2.09 13.94 13.25
C LYS A 187 1.75 12.54 12.70
N ILE A 188 2.10 11.47 13.40
CA ILE A 188 1.97 10.11 12.90
C ILE A 188 0.98 9.34 13.77
N ALA A 189 0.07 8.60 13.12
CA ALA A 189 -0.77 7.62 13.79
C ALA A 189 -0.82 6.32 12.99
N PHE A 190 -0.97 5.21 13.70
CA PHE A 190 -1.14 3.89 13.11
C PHE A 190 -2.40 3.21 13.61
N LEU A 191 -3.08 2.53 12.70
CA LEU A 191 -4.20 1.64 13.02
C LEU A 191 -3.77 0.20 12.76
N PHE A 192 -3.68 -0.60 13.82
CA PHE A 192 -3.37 -2.03 13.75
C PHE A 192 -4.63 -2.89 13.83
N GLY A 193 -4.58 -4.06 13.20
CA GLY A 193 -5.58 -5.11 13.33
C GLY A 193 -5.04 -6.27 14.17
N ILE A 194 -5.89 -6.88 14.99
CA ILE A 194 -5.49 -8.01 15.85
C ILE A 194 -4.99 -9.20 15.01
N ASP A 195 -5.65 -9.45 13.88
CA ASP A 195 -5.34 -10.56 12.96
C ASP A 195 -4.59 -10.09 11.70
N ASP A 196 -3.94 -8.93 11.74
CA ASP A 196 -3.22 -8.41 10.58
C ASP A 196 -1.83 -9.04 10.43
N HIS A 197 -1.62 -9.73 9.32
CA HIS A 197 -0.35 -10.35 9.01
C HIS A 197 0.73 -9.35 8.59
N TRP A 198 0.36 -8.10 8.26
CA TRP A 198 1.28 -7.09 7.70
C TRP A 198 1.88 -6.15 8.75
N GLY A 199 1.10 -5.73 9.75
CA GLY A 199 1.57 -4.97 10.89
C GLY A 199 1.62 -5.81 12.18
N PRO A 200 2.79 -6.29 12.63
CA PRO A 200 2.89 -7.06 13.87
C PRO A 200 2.42 -6.24 15.09
N LEU A 201 1.67 -6.85 16.01
CA LEU A 201 1.17 -6.16 17.20
C LEU A 201 2.30 -5.76 18.15
N GLU A 202 3.42 -6.47 18.12
CA GLU A 202 4.64 -6.12 18.85
C GLU A 202 5.11 -4.72 18.45
N LEU A 203 5.08 -4.41 17.15
CA LEU A 203 5.43 -3.08 16.63
C LEU A 203 4.47 -2.00 17.16
N SER A 204 3.19 -2.32 17.33
CA SER A 204 2.23 -1.37 17.93
C SER A 204 2.59 -1.03 19.39
N THR A 205 3.11 -2.00 20.13
CA THR A 205 3.55 -1.80 21.52
C THR A 205 4.80 -0.94 21.55
N GLU A 206 5.77 -1.20 20.67
CA GLU A 206 6.98 -0.39 20.55
C GLU A 206 6.66 1.06 20.17
N LEU A 207 5.75 1.29 19.21
CA LEU A 207 5.34 2.62 18.78
C LEU A 207 4.57 3.41 19.85
N ASN A 208 3.87 2.74 20.77
CA ASN A 208 3.20 3.40 21.89
C ASN A 208 4.16 3.77 23.04
N ASN A 209 5.37 3.20 23.06
CA ASN A 209 6.39 3.45 24.08
C ASN A 209 7.42 4.51 23.64
N VAL A 210 7.19 5.16 22.51
CA VAL A 210 8.03 6.20 21.89
C VAL A 210 7.39 7.57 22.06
#